data_AF-A0A3G2G8C3-F1
#
_entry.id   AF-A0A3G2G8C3-F1
#
_cell.length_a   1.000
_cell.length_b   1.000
_cell.length_c   1.000
_cell.angle_alpha   90.00
_cell.angle_beta   90.00
_cell.angle_gamma   90.00
#
_symmetry.space_group_name_H-M   'P 1'
#
loop_
_entity.id
_entity.type
_entity.pdbx_description
1 polymer ?
#
loop_
_entity_poly.entity_id
_entity_poly.type
_entity_poly.pdbx_seq_one_letter_code
_entity_poly.pdbx_strand_id
1 'polypeptide(L)'
;MVSPYMTKDFMQLSVSLPEEWKFKHKLYQQWLLKHCKEASKYTWERTLMKPDAQWKIRFGEKYLKGARKAFYQKLLNKPTKTSMYPYQFYFDNDRSIQQYYSNYFTENIDRLENYIELQNDVKSLFSSSSFLTKLTQSIFYLFLSFIFK
;
A
#
# COMPACT_ATOMS: atom_id res chain seq x y z
N MET A 1 19.43 7.57 -0.53
CA MET A 1 20.07 6.28 -0.84
C MET A 1 19.43 5.74 -2.11
N VAL A 2 20.22 5.55 -3.17
CA VAL A 2 19.73 4.94 -4.41
C VAL A 2 19.69 3.43 -4.18
N SER A 3 18.59 2.78 -4.58
CA SER A 3 18.42 1.32 -4.42
C SER A 3 19.62 0.58 -5.04
N PRO A 4 20.13 -0.51 -4.42
CA PRO A 4 21.28 -1.26 -4.93
C PRO A 4 21.02 -1.92 -6.30
N TYR A 5 19.77 -1.90 -6.78
CA TYR A 5 19.35 -2.41 -8.08
C TYR A 5 19.27 -1.33 -9.18
N MET A 6 19.65 -0.09 -8.88
CA MET A 6 19.50 1.05 -9.80
C MET A 6 20.82 1.47 -10.47
N THR A 7 21.85 0.62 -10.44
CA THR A 7 23.08 0.85 -11.20
C THR A 7 22.81 0.75 -12.70
N LYS A 8 23.45 1.60 -13.51
CA LYS A 8 23.32 1.61 -14.98
C LYS A 8 23.49 0.22 -15.59
N ASP A 9 24.54 -0.49 -15.18
CA ASP A 9 24.88 -1.81 -15.71
C ASP A 9 23.80 -2.86 -15.38
N PHE A 10 23.24 -2.80 -14.17
CA PHE A 10 22.17 -3.69 -13.76
C PHE A 10 20.88 -3.43 -14.52
N MET A 11 20.54 -2.15 -14.75
CA MET A 11 19.39 -1.79 -15.57
C MET A 11 19.56 -2.26 -17.02
N GLN A 12 20.73 -2.02 -17.64
CA GLN A 12 21.01 -2.50 -18.99
C GLN A 12 20.91 -4.03 -19.10
N LEU A 13 21.47 -4.76 -18.13
CA LEU A 13 21.35 -6.21 -18.05
C LEU A 13 19.89 -6.66 -17.93
N SER A 14 19.12 -6.04 -17.04
CA SER A 14 17.72 -6.43 -16.82
C SER A 14 16.85 -6.22 -18.07
N VAL A 15 17.12 -5.19 -18.86
CA VAL A 15 16.45 -4.93 -20.14
C VAL A 15 16.89 -5.91 -21.22
N SER A 16 18.18 -6.26 -21.28
CA SER A 16 18.71 -7.18 -22.30
C SER A 16 18.27 -8.64 -22.12
N LEU A 17 17.73 -9.01 -20.96
CA LEU A 17 17.27 -10.38 -20.70
C LEU A 17 16.05 -10.74 -21.57
N PRO A 18 15.98 -11.98 -22.10
CA PRO A 18 14.77 -12.49 -22.75
C PRO A 18 13.55 -12.44 -21.82
N GLU A 19 12.38 -12.15 -22.36
CA GLU A 19 11.16 -11.97 -21.56
C GLU A 19 10.76 -13.25 -20.79
N GLU A 20 10.99 -14.42 -21.40
CA GLU A 20 10.77 -15.72 -20.78
C GLU A 20 11.54 -15.91 -19.46
N TRP A 21 12.69 -15.25 -19.32
CA TRP A 21 13.54 -15.35 -18.13
C TRP A 21 13.05 -14.43 -17.01
N LYS A 22 12.35 -13.35 -17.35
CA LYS A 22 11.71 -12.44 -16.40
C LYS A 22 10.44 -13.04 -15.81
N PHE A 23 9.82 -13.97 -16.52
CA PHE A 23 8.55 -14.56 -16.14
C PHE A 23 8.62 -15.36 -14.82
N LYS A 24 7.63 -15.12 -13.94
CA LYS A 24 7.44 -15.83 -12.66
C LYS A 24 8.65 -15.87 -11.73
N HIS A 25 9.56 -14.88 -11.85
CA HIS A 25 10.74 -14.76 -10.98
C HIS A 25 11.64 -16.01 -10.96
N LYS A 26 11.63 -16.82 -12.02
CA LYS A 26 12.39 -18.09 -12.06
C LYS A 26 13.89 -17.84 -11.98
N LEU A 27 14.38 -16.92 -12.81
CA LEU A 27 15.77 -16.50 -12.80
C LEU A 27 16.18 -15.92 -11.44
N TYR A 28 15.33 -15.05 -10.87
CA TYR A 28 15.59 -14.42 -9.58
C TYR A 28 15.69 -15.45 -8.45
N GLN A 29 14.82 -16.45 -8.40
CA GLN A 29 14.92 -17.52 -7.40
C GLN A 29 16.19 -18.34 -7.59
N GLN A 30 16.55 -18.71 -8.82
CA GLN A 30 17.77 -19.48 -9.09
C GLN A 30 19.02 -18.71 -8.66
N TRP A 31 19.07 -17.42 -8.99
CA TRP A 31 20.13 -16.53 -8.56
C TRP A 31 20.22 -16.43 -7.04
N LEU A 32 19.08 -16.24 -6.36
CA LEU A 32 19.00 -16.16 -4.91
C LEU A 32 19.54 -17.44 -4.24
N LEU A 33 19.14 -18.61 -4.73
CA LEU A 33 19.59 -19.90 -4.17
C LEU A 33 21.07 -20.17 -4.42
N LYS A 34 21.61 -19.67 -5.54
CA LYS A 34 23.01 -19.85 -5.91
C LYS A 34 23.95 -18.88 -5.17
N HIS A 35 23.57 -17.61 -5.07
CA HIS A 35 24.45 -16.54 -4.61
C HIS A 35 24.10 -16.01 -3.21
N CYS A 36 22.87 -16.20 -2.75
CA CYS A 36 22.35 -15.63 -1.50
C CYS A 36 21.54 -16.66 -0.70
N LYS A 37 22.09 -17.86 -0.48
CA LYS A 37 21.40 -18.97 0.20
C LYS A 37 20.92 -18.61 1.61
N GLU A 38 21.61 -17.71 2.30
CA GLU A 38 21.16 -17.22 3.61
C GLU A 38 19.86 -16.43 3.50
N ALA A 39 19.69 -15.63 2.45
CA ALA A 39 18.47 -14.87 2.20
C ALA A 39 17.26 -15.78 1.90
N SER A 40 17.47 -16.98 1.35
CA SER A 40 16.37 -17.93 1.10
C SER A 40 15.82 -18.59 2.36
N LYS A 41 16.47 -18.42 3.51
CA LYS A 41 15.97 -18.93 4.80
C LYS A 41 14.84 -18.07 5.37
N TYR A 42 14.69 -16.83 4.91
CA TYR A 42 13.67 -15.90 5.36
C TYR A 42 12.38 -16.04 4.55
N THR A 43 11.25 -15.83 5.23
CA THR A 43 9.92 -15.87 4.61
C THR A 43 9.71 -14.62 3.77
N TRP A 44 9.30 -14.79 2.52
CA TRP A 44 8.91 -13.66 1.69
C TRP A 44 7.51 -13.17 2.06
N GLU A 45 7.37 -11.86 2.29
CA GLU A 45 6.06 -11.25 2.57
C GLU A 45 5.05 -11.51 1.44
N ARG A 46 5.53 -11.47 0.19
CA ARG A 46 4.72 -11.65 -1.02
C ARG A 46 4.01 -13.01 -1.09
N THR A 47 4.70 -14.08 -0.71
CA THR A 47 4.20 -15.47 -0.82
C THR A 47 3.84 -16.06 0.54
N LEU A 48 4.27 -15.44 1.64
CA LEU A 48 4.20 -15.98 3.00
C LEU A 48 4.94 -17.31 3.16
N MET A 49 5.86 -17.61 2.24
CA MET A 49 6.69 -18.81 2.25
C MET A 49 8.14 -18.47 1.98
N LYS A 50 9.04 -19.38 2.34
CA LYS A 50 10.45 -19.30 1.98
C LYS A 50 10.60 -19.53 0.46
N PRO A 51 11.49 -18.79 -0.22
CA PRO A 51 11.76 -18.95 -1.65
C PRO A 51 12.75 -20.09 -1.93
N ASP A 52 12.66 -21.20 -1.20
CA ASP A 52 13.55 -22.36 -1.36
C ASP A 52 13.07 -23.34 -2.44
N ALA A 53 11.81 -23.23 -2.86
CA ALA A 53 11.27 -24.04 -3.97
C ALA A 53 10.28 -23.26 -4.84
N GLN A 54 10.26 -23.55 -6.14
CA GLN A 54 9.38 -22.90 -7.13
C GLN A 54 7.89 -23.10 -6.82
N TRP A 55 7.51 -24.30 -6.36
CA TRP A 55 6.11 -24.61 -6.05
C TRP A 55 5.58 -23.78 -4.86
N LYS A 56 6.44 -23.45 -3.88
CA LYS A 56 6.07 -22.62 -2.72
C LYS A 56 5.77 -21.18 -3.12
N ILE A 57 6.51 -20.65 -4.10
CA ILE A 57 6.24 -19.33 -4.67
C ILE A 57 4.86 -19.31 -5.33
N ARG A 58 4.59 -20.29 -6.21
CA ARG A 58 3.31 -20.40 -6.93
C ARG A 58 2.14 -20.61 -5.97
N PHE A 59 2.30 -21.46 -4.96
CA PHE A 59 1.28 -21.74 -3.97
C PHE A 59 0.99 -20.51 -3.08
N GLY A 60 2.04 -19.84 -2.61
CA GLY A 60 1.91 -18.67 -1.75
C GLY A 60 1.22 -17.49 -2.44
N GLU A 61 1.57 -17.24 -3.70
CA GLU A 61 0.90 -16.23 -4.53
C GLU A 61 -0.59 -16.54 -4.75
N LYS A 62 -0.91 -17.80 -5.06
CA LYS A 62 -2.27 -18.19 -5.45
C LYS A 62 -3.22 -18.32 -4.27
N TYR A 63 -2.75 -18.82 -3.13
CA TYR A 63 -3.64 -19.25 -2.04
C TYR A 63 -3.39 -18.50 -0.72
N LEU A 64 -2.13 -18.39 -0.28
CA LEU A 64 -1.84 -17.92 1.08
C LEU A 64 -2.15 -16.43 1.27
N LYS A 65 -1.93 -15.59 0.25
CA LYS A 65 -2.22 -14.15 0.35
C LYS A 65 -3.72 -13.88 0.55
N GLY A 66 -4.56 -14.57 -0.22
CA GLY A 66 -6.01 -14.47 -0.10
C GLY A 66 -6.50 -15.02 1.24
N ALA A 67 -5.96 -16.16 1.67
CA ALA A 67 -6.28 -16.76 2.96
C ALA A 67 -5.89 -15.85 4.14
N ARG A 68 -4.68 -15.29 4.12
CA ARG A 68 -4.22 -14.33 5.15
C ARG A 68 -5.12 -13.10 5.20
N LYS A 69 -5.46 -12.53 4.03
CA LYS A 69 -6.37 -11.39 3.96
C LYS A 69 -7.74 -11.73 4.55
N ALA A 70 -8.35 -12.84 4.12
CA ALA A 70 -9.64 -13.28 4.63
C ALA A 70 -9.61 -13.53 6.14
N PHE A 71 -8.56 -14.16 6.65
CA PHE A 71 -8.37 -14.43 8.07
C PHE A 71 -8.33 -13.14 8.91
N TYR A 72 -7.45 -12.20 8.54
CA TYR A 72 -7.32 -10.95 9.29
C TYR A 72 -8.52 -10.01 9.14
N GLN A 73 -9.16 -9.98 7.98
CA GLN A 73 -10.30 -9.10 7.72
C GLN A 73 -11.61 -9.65 8.27
N LYS A 74 -11.91 -10.94 8.08
CA LYS A 74 -13.23 -11.51 8.42
C LYS A 74 -13.29 -12.13 9.81
N LEU A 75 -12.19 -12.72 10.29
CA LEU A 75 -12.21 -13.42 11.59
C LEU A 75 -11.69 -12.55 12.72
N LEU A 76 -10.67 -11.73 12.45
CA LEU A 76 -10.02 -10.91 13.48
C LEU A 76 -10.44 -9.44 13.47
N ASN A 77 -11.25 -8.99 12.50
CA ASN A 77 -11.63 -7.59 12.28
C ASN A 77 -10.43 -6.61 12.37
N LYS A 78 -9.25 -7.05 11.94
CA LYS A 78 -7.98 -6.30 12.00
C LYS A 78 -7.43 -6.09 10.59
N PRO A 79 -8.09 -5.27 9.76
CA PRO A 79 -7.64 -5.01 8.38
C PRO A 79 -6.27 -4.33 8.33
N THR A 80 -5.89 -3.59 9.37
CA THR A 80 -4.59 -2.93 9.51
C THR A 80 -3.40 -3.88 9.46
N LYS A 81 -3.55 -5.15 9.88
CA LYS A 81 -2.48 -6.17 9.81
C LYS A 81 -2.20 -6.69 8.40
N THR A 82 -2.98 -6.26 7.40
CA THR A 82 -2.83 -6.62 5.98
C THR A 82 -2.52 -5.43 5.09
N SER A 83 -2.65 -4.21 5.63
CA SER A 83 -2.30 -2.99 4.92
C SER A 83 -0.84 -2.66 5.17
N MET A 84 -0.11 -2.26 4.12
CA MET A 84 1.25 -1.71 4.27
C MET A 84 1.24 -0.29 4.86
N TYR A 85 0.07 0.34 4.92
CA TYR A 85 -0.09 1.67 5.47
C TYR A 85 -1.02 1.64 6.69
N PRO A 86 -0.46 1.76 7.91
CA PRO A 86 -1.24 1.78 9.15
C PRO A 86 -1.77 3.19 9.43
N TYR A 87 -2.27 3.87 8.41
CA TYR A 87 -2.82 5.23 8.49
C TYR A 87 -3.90 5.36 9.57
N GLN A 88 -4.86 4.43 9.56
CA GLN A 88 -5.92 4.36 10.57
C GLN A 88 -5.34 4.22 11.99
N PHE A 89 -4.31 3.37 12.15
CA PHE A 89 -3.69 3.17 13.46
C PHE A 89 -3.05 4.46 13.99
N TYR A 90 -2.30 5.18 13.16
CA TYR A 90 -1.71 6.46 13.60
C TYR A 90 -2.78 7.50 13.91
N PHE A 91 -3.82 7.59 13.07
CA PHE A 91 -4.93 8.50 13.33
C PHE A 91 -5.65 8.18 14.65
N ASP A 92 -5.93 6.91 14.92
CA ASP A 92 -6.66 6.51 16.13
C ASP A 92 -5.85 6.77 17.41
N ASN A 93 -4.52 6.71 17.34
CA ASN A 93 -3.64 6.81 18.51
C ASN A 93 -3.04 8.21 18.73
N ASP A 94 -3.05 9.10 17.73
CA ASP A 94 -2.44 10.42 17.82
C ASP A 94 -3.48 11.55 17.72
N ARG A 95 -3.73 12.22 18.85
CA ARG A 95 -4.66 13.36 18.92
C ARG A 95 -4.20 14.55 18.10
N SER A 96 -2.90 14.77 17.94
CA SER A 96 -2.38 15.90 17.16
C SER A 96 -2.77 15.76 15.69
N ILE A 97 -2.70 14.54 15.17
CA ILE A 97 -3.11 14.20 13.80
C ILE A 97 -4.62 14.40 13.65
N GLN A 98 -5.43 13.92 14.60
CA GLN A 98 -6.89 14.12 14.58
C GLN A 98 -7.25 15.61 14.55
N GLN A 99 -6.61 16.40 15.40
CA GLN A 99 -6.87 17.82 15.53
C GLN A 99 -6.43 18.59 14.28
N TYR A 100 -5.26 18.27 13.71
CA TYR A 100 -4.81 18.84 12.46
C TYR A 100 -5.84 18.66 11.34
N TYR A 101 -6.37 17.44 11.18
CA TYR A 101 -7.36 17.15 10.16
C TYR A 101 -8.71 17.81 10.41
N SER A 102 -9.15 17.88 11.68
CA SER A 102 -10.37 18.59 12.04
C SER A 102 -10.26 20.08 11.74
N ASN A 103 -9.16 20.72 12.13
CA ASN A 103 -8.93 22.14 11.90
C ASN A 103 -8.87 22.44 10.40
N TYR A 104 -8.09 21.67 9.64
CA TYR A 104 -8.00 21.83 8.19
C TYR A 104 -9.38 21.68 7.53
N PHE A 105 -10.20 20.72 7.95
CA PHE A 105 -11.54 20.57 7.39
C PHE A 105 -12.41 21.81 7.67
N THR A 106 -12.49 22.24 8.93
CA THR A 106 -13.32 23.39 9.34
C THR A 106 -12.88 24.69 8.67
N GLU A 107 -11.58 24.93 8.54
CA GLU A 107 -11.04 26.14 7.91
C GLU A 107 -11.25 26.21 6.40
N ASN A 108 -11.52 25.07 5.74
CA ASN A 108 -11.52 24.97 4.28
C ASN A 108 -12.89 24.60 3.69
N ILE A 109 -13.85 24.11 4.48
CA ILE A 109 -15.16 23.64 3.98
C ILE A 109 -15.99 24.76 3.32
N ASP A 110 -15.81 26.00 3.77
CA ASP A 110 -16.54 27.17 3.24
C ASP A 110 -16.11 27.50 1.81
N ARG A 111 -14.94 27.03 1.36
CA ARG A 111 -14.50 27.21 -0.05
C ARG A 111 -15.42 26.51 -1.05
N LEU A 112 -16.19 25.54 -0.60
CA LEU A 112 -17.16 24.80 -1.39
C LEU A 112 -18.57 25.40 -1.31
N GLU A 113 -18.75 26.60 -0.75
CA GLU A 113 -20.06 27.27 -0.63
C GLU A 113 -20.79 27.40 -1.98
N ASN A 114 -20.04 27.59 -3.07
CA ASN A 114 -20.58 27.70 -4.43
C ASN A 114 -20.99 26.35 -5.05
N TYR A 115 -20.65 25.23 -4.40
CA TYR A 115 -20.92 23.86 -4.85
C TYR A 115 -21.61 23.08 -3.73
N ILE A 116 -22.88 23.40 -3.46
CA ILE A 116 -23.61 22.89 -2.29
C ILE A 116 -23.70 21.36 -2.23
N GLU A 117 -23.89 20.70 -3.37
CA GLU A 117 -23.93 19.23 -3.48
C GLU A 117 -22.58 18.63 -3.07
N LEU A 118 -21.49 19.15 -3.64
CA LEU A 118 -20.14 18.72 -3.31
C LEU A 118 -19.79 19.01 -1.84
N GLN A 119 -20.22 20.15 -1.29
CA GLN A 119 -20.00 20.47 0.12
C GLN A 119 -20.70 19.45 1.04
N ASN A 120 -21.92 19.05 0.71
CA ASN A 120 -22.67 18.06 1.47
C ASN A 120 -22.05 16.67 1.38
N ASP A 121 -21.59 16.27 0.19
CA ASP A 121 -20.87 15.00 0.01
C ASP A 121 -19.58 14.97 0.83
N VAL A 122 -18.81 16.07 0.80
CA VAL A 122 -17.57 16.20 1.57
C VAL A 122 -17.83 16.18 3.08
N LYS A 123 -18.91 16.78 3.58
CA LYS A 123 -19.35 16.68 4.99
C LYS A 123 -19.75 15.26 5.39
N SER A 124 -20.49 14.56 4.53
CA SER A 124 -20.87 13.16 4.73
C SER A 124 -19.64 12.24 4.79
N LEU A 125 -18.70 12.43 3.87
CA LEU A 125 -17.44 11.67 3.81
C LEU A 125 -16.57 11.90 5.05
N PHE A 126 -16.45 13.15 5.52
CA PHE A 126 -15.69 13.48 6.73
C PHE A 126 -16.29 12.88 8.01
N SER A 127 -17.61 12.69 8.02
CA SER A 127 -18.34 12.09 9.14
C SER A 127 -18.21 10.55 9.20
N SER A 128 -17.71 9.92 8.14
CA SER A 128 -17.52 8.46 8.10
C SER A 128 -16.43 7.97 9.06
N SER A 129 -16.55 6.75 9.59
CA SER A 129 -15.61 6.18 10.59
C SER A 129 -14.26 5.76 10.02
N SER A 130 -14.12 5.68 8.70
CA SER A 130 -12.90 5.25 8.01
C SER A 130 -11.97 6.44 7.77
N PHE A 131 -10.78 6.43 8.38
CA PHE A 131 -9.74 7.45 8.19
C PHE A 131 -9.32 7.59 6.72
N LEU A 132 -9.27 6.48 5.96
CA LEU A 132 -8.98 6.53 4.53
C LEU A 132 -10.00 7.40 3.80
N THR A 133 -11.28 7.25 4.11
CA THR A 133 -12.35 8.04 3.51
C THR A 133 -12.26 9.52 3.91
N LYS A 134 -11.90 9.80 5.17
CA LYS A 134 -11.64 11.17 5.67
C LYS A 134 -10.42 11.84 5.05
N LEU A 135 -9.43 11.06 4.60
CA LEU A 135 -8.13 11.60 4.19
C LEU A 135 -7.98 11.65 2.67
N THR A 136 -8.34 10.59 1.95
CA THR A 136 -8.11 10.52 0.50
C THR A 136 -9.18 11.19 -0.34
N GLN A 137 -10.39 11.39 0.19
CA GLN A 137 -11.49 11.98 -0.58
C GLN A 137 -11.75 13.42 -0.16
N SER A 138 -12.19 13.69 1.06
CA SER A 138 -12.57 15.05 1.48
C SER A 138 -11.40 16.05 1.42
N ILE A 139 -10.23 15.70 1.96
CA ILE A 139 -9.05 16.60 1.96
C ILE A 139 -8.47 16.76 0.57
N PHE A 140 -8.48 15.70 -0.25
CA PHE A 140 -8.02 15.77 -1.63
C PHE A 140 -8.90 16.67 -2.49
N TYR A 141 -10.23 16.62 -2.35
CA TYR A 141 -11.13 17.54 -3.03
C TYR A 141 -10.92 19.00 -2.58
N LEU A 142 -10.71 19.22 -1.28
CA LEU A 142 -10.37 20.54 -0.75
C LEU A 142 -9.01 21.04 -1.29
N PHE A 143 -8.03 20.15 -1.44
CA PHE A 143 -6.73 20.48 -2.04
C PHE A 143 -6.82 20.74 -3.55
N LEU A 144 -7.63 19.98 -4.30
CA LEU A 144 -7.85 20.26 -5.72
C LEU A 144 -8.53 21.61 -5.93
N SER A 145 -9.48 22.01 -5.06
CA SER A 145 -10.06 23.36 -5.09
C SER A 145 -9.04 24.48 -4.85
N PHE A 146 -7.88 24.16 -4.28
CA PHE A 146 -6.76 25.10 -4.12
C PHE A 146 -5.92 25.23 -5.40
N ILE A 147 -5.80 24.15 -6.19
CA ILE A 147 -5.02 24.14 -7.44
C ILE A 147 -5.78 24.78 -8.61
N PHE A 148 -7.11 24.63 -8.65
CA PHE A 148 -7.95 25.18 -9.73
C PHE A 148 -8.44 26.62 -9.46
N LYS A 149 -7.69 27.38 -8.68
CA LYS A 149 -7.87 28.83 -8.50
C LYS A 149 -6.85 29.60 -9.32
#